data_AF-Q4K7E3-F1
#
_entry.id   AF-Q4K7E3-F1
#
_cell.length_a   1.000
_cell.length_b   1.000
_cell.length_c   1.000
_cell.angle_alpha   90.00
_cell.angle_beta   90.00
_cell.angle_gamma   90.00
#
_symmetry.space_group_name_H-M   'P 1'
#
loop_
_entity.id
_entity.type
_entity.pdbx_description
1 polymer ?
#
loop_
_entity_poly.entity_id
_entity_poly.type
_entity_poly.pdbx_seq_one_letter_code
_entity_poly.pdbx_strand_id
1 'polypeptide(L)'
;MHQQREPSASESYFWPSVWAIALHVLVFGMLFVSFAMTPELPPAKPIVQATLYQLKSKSPATTQTNHKIAGEAKKSAARQTEAEQLEQKKVEQEEIKAAEQKKEEAAQKAEEAKKADEAKKADEAKKADDAKKAAEAKKAEEKQLADIAKKKSEEEAKKAAEEEAKKKAAEEAKKKIVEDAKKKAAEDAKKKAEADEAKKKIAEDAKKKAAADAAKKKAQEAARKSAEEKKAQALADLLSDKPEREATKSDEVGDSVAGSFDDLIRIRAAEGWARPPSARKGMTVELRIGMLPDGTVTTVSVIKSSGDGPFDASAVAAVKNIGRLTEMQGLSPKDFAPYRSFKMTFTPEDLAL
;
A
#
# COMPACT_ATOMS: atom_id res chain seq x y z
N MET A 1 -40.07 26.12 -30.21
CA MET A 1 -38.89 26.27 -29.34
C MET A 1 -39.28 25.84 -27.94
N HIS A 2 -38.91 24.63 -27.51
CA HIS A 2 -39.13 24.18 -26.14
C HIS A 2 -37.86 24.45 -25.34
N GLN A 3 -37.93 25.41 -24.43
CA GLN A 3 -36.87 25.64 -23.44
C GLN A 3 -36.89 24.46 -22.46
N GLN A 4 -35.86 23.62 -22.53
CA GLN A 4 -35.58 22.64 -21.48
C GLN A 4 -35.06 23.41 -20.26
N ARG A 5 -35.82 23.37 -19.16
CA ARG A 5 -35.33 23.81 -17.84
C ARG A 5 -34.28 22.79 -17.39
N GLU A 6 -33.03 23.20 -17.31
CA GLU A 6 -32.02 22.41 -16.61
C GLU A 6 -32.32 22.44 -15.11
N PRO A 7 -32.48 21.28 -14.44
CA PRO A 7 -32.67 21.26 -13.00
C PRO A 7 -31.38 21.70 -12.31
N SER A 8 -31.52 22.56 -11.30
CA SER A 8 -30.40 23.00 -10.47
C SER A 8 -29.73 21.78 -9.81
N ALA A 9 -28.40 21.80 -9.64
CA ALA A 9 -27.63 20.67 -9.10
C ALA A 9 -28.09 20.17 -7.72
N SER A 10 -28.88 20.97 -6.99
CA SER A 10 -29.53 20.57 -5.73
C SER A 10 -30.80 19.72 -5.91
N GLU A 11 -31.52 19.84 -7.03
CA GLU A 11 -32.73 19.05 -7.30
C GLU A 11 -32.44 17.67 -7.86
N SER A 12 -31.29 17.48 -8.52
CA SER A 12 -30.92 16.19 -9.14
C SER A 12 -30.59 15.10 -8.12
N TYR A 13 -30.11 15.45 -6.92
CA TYR A 13 -29.78 14.50 -5.86
C TYR A 13 -30.82 14.41 -4.75
N PHE A 14 -31.67 15.42 -4.58
CA PHE A 14 -32.69 15.44 -3.54
C PHE A 14 -33.71 14.29 -3.68
N TRP A 15 -34.25 14.10 -4.89
CA TRP A 15 -35.23 13.04 -5.15
C TRP A 15 -34.67 11.62 -5.02
N PRO A 16 -33.48 11.30 -5.57
CA PRO A 16 -32.83 10.01 -5.36
C PRO A 16 -32.52 9.73 -3.88
N SER A 17 -32.07 10.73 -3.11
CA SER A 17 -31.77 10.55 -1.68
C SER A 17 -33.03 10.28 -0.86
N VAL A 18 -34.14 10.97 -1.14
CA VAL A 18 -35.43 10.70 -0.46
C VAL A 18 -35.95 9.29 -0.77
N TRP A 19 -35.85 8.85 -2.03
CA TRP A 19 -36.22 7.49 -2.41
C TRP A 19 -35.34 6.42 -1.75
N ALA A 20 -34.03 6.66 -1.65
CA ALA A 20 -33.12 5.76 -0.97
C ALA A 20 -33.48 5.62 0.52
N ILE A 21 -33.76 6.73 1.21
CA ILE A 21 -34.16 6.71 2.62
C ILE A 21 -35.49 5.99 2.80
N ALA A 22 -36.49 6.25 1.96
CA ALA A 22 -37.79 5.57 2.01
C ALA A 22 -37.65 4.05 1.82
N LEU A 23 -36.80 3.60 0.90
CA LEU A 23 -36.52 2.18 0.67
C LEU A 23 -35.86 1.53 1.89
N HIS A 24 -34.92 2.21 2.56
CA HIS A 24 -34.29 1.68 3.77
C HIS A 24 -35.29 1.56 4.93
N VAL A 25 -36.19 2.52 5.10
CA VAL A 25 -37.25 2.45 6.12
C VAL A 25 -38.20 1.28 5.84
N LEU A 26 -38.54 1.01 4.57
CA LEU A 26 -39.39 -0.13 4.18
C LEU A 26 -38.70 -1.47 4.48
N VAL A 27 -37.42 -1.62 4.12
CA VAL A 27 -36.64 -2.83 4.42
C VAL A 27 -36.54 -3.06 5.92
N PHE A 28 -36.32 -2.00 6.70
CA PHE A 28 -36.24 -2.10 8.16
C PHE A 28 -37.59 -2.49 8.79
N GLY A 29 -38.70 -1.96 8.27
CA GLY A 29 -40.05 -2.36 8.68
C GLY A 29 -40.33 -3.84 8.39
N MET A 30 -39.92 -4.35 7.22
CA MET A 30 -40.14 -5.74 6.84
C MET A 30 -39.35 -6.74 7.71
N LEU A 31 -38.15 -6.37 8.16
CA LEU A 31 -37.35 -7.18 9.08
C LEU A 31 -38.03 -7.33 10.46
N PHE A 32 -38.68 -6.29 10.96
CA PHE A 32 -39.34 -6.32 12.27
C PHE A 32 -40.65 -7.10 12.29
N VAL A 33 -41.39 -7.14 11.17
CA VAL A 33 -42.63 -7.95 11.05
C VAL A 33 -42.30 -9.45 11.06
N SER A 34 -41.16 -9.86 10.50
CA SER A 34 -40.75 -11.28 10.45
C SER A 34 -40.42 -11.86 11.84
N PHE A 35 -39.98 -11.03 12.79
CA PHE A 35 -39.65 -11.50 14.15
C PHE A 35 -40.89 -11.73 15.03
N ALA A 36 -41.99 -11.00 14.77
CA ALA A 36 -43.24 -11.13 15.52
C ALA A 36 -44.07 -12.38 15.14
N MET A 37 -43.63 -13.17 14.15
CA MET A 37 -44.35 -14.34 13.64
C MET A 37 -43.49 -15.61 13.67
N THR A 38 -42.77 -15.84 14.78
CA THR A 38 -42.10 -17.13 15.03
C THR A 38 -43.05 -18.05 15.81
N PRO A 39 -43.40 -19.25 15.29
CA PRO A 39 -44.19 -20.21 16.04
C PRO A 39 -43.39 -20.73 17.23
N GLU A 40 -43.98 -20.60 18.42
CA GLU A 40 -43.45 -21.03 19.71
C GLU A 40 -43.05 -22.51 19.67
N LEU A 41 -41.77 -22.81 19.96
CA LEU A 41 -41.28 -24.18 20.05
C LEU A 41 -41.90 -24.87 21.29
N PRO A 42 -42.38 -26.12 21.18
CA PRO A 42 -42.95 -26.81 22.34
C PRO A 42 -41.86 -27.03 23.41
N PRO A 43 -42.22 -26.92 24.71
CA PRO A 43 -41.27 -27.07 25.81
C PRO A 43 -40.66 -28.48 25.82
N ALA A 44 -39.34 -28.53 26.00
CA ALA A 44 -38.58 -29.78 26.03
C ALA A 44 -39.06 -30.68 27.19
N LYS A 45 -39.41 -31.93 26.87
CA LYS A 45 -39.91 -32.91 27.86
C LYS A 45 -38.78 -33.28 28.84
N PRO A 46 -39.05 -33.29 30.17
CA PRO A 46 -38.05 -33.65 31.16
C PRO A 46 -37.68 -35.13 31.10
N ILE A 47 -36.38 -35.39 31.24
CA ILE A 47 -35.75 -36.71 31.35
C ILE A 47 -36.20 -37.44 32.62
N VAL A 48 -36.47 -38.73 32.45
CA VAL A 48 -37.04 -39.67 33.42
C VAL A 48 -36.03 -39.99 34.52
N GLN A 49 -36.40 -39.75 35.79
CA GLN A 49 -35.70 -40.28 36.96
C GLN A 49 -36.08 -41.75 37.15
N ALA A 50 -35.08 -42.64 37.26
CA ALA A 50 -35.28 -44.04 37.54
C ALA A 50 -35.83 -44.22 38.97
N THR A 51 -37.10 -44.58 39.09
CA THR A 51 -37.70 -45.04 40.35
C THR A 51 -37.22 -46.45 40.66
N LEU A 52 -36.47 -46.59 41.76
CA LEU A 52 -36.12 -47.87 42.33
C LEU A 52 -37.40 -48.53 42.90
N TYR A 53 -37.76 -49.66 42.30
CA TYR A 53 -38.91 -50.48 42.67
C TYR A 53 -38.67 -51.14 44.04
N GLN A 54 -39.35 -50.69 45.09
CA GLN A 54 -39.38 -51.42 46.35
C GLN A 54 -40.60 -52.35 46.41
N LEU A 55 -40.25 -53.63 46.52
CA LEU A 55 -41.12 -54.78 46.65
C LEU A 55 -42.21 -54.58 47.70
N LYS A 56 -43.43 -54.69 47.18
CA LYS A 56 -44.65 -55.23 47.80
C LYS A 56 -44.34 -56.31 48.86
N SER A 57 -44.40 -55.93 50.13
CA SER A 57 -44.63 -56.87 51.23
C SER A 57 -45.99 -56.58 51.84
N LYS A 58 -46.71 -57.67 52.08
CA LYS A 58 -48.14 -57.78 52.35
C LYS A 58 -48.24 -58.27 53.78
N SER A 59 -48.94 -57.57 54.68
CA SER A 59 -49.45 -58.08 55.98
C SER A 59 -50.33 -57.05 56.70
N PRO A 60 -51.24 -57.47 57.60
CA PRO A 60 -52.61 -56.95 57.66
C PRO A 60 -52.92 -56.01 58.85
N ALA A 61 -54.06 -55.31 58.69
CA ALA A 61 -55.01 -54.82 59.69
C ALA A 61 -54.59 -54.68 61.18
N THR A 62 -54.77 -53.49 61.74
CA THR A 62 -55.54 -53.25 62.98
C THR A 62 -55.69 -51.75 63.23
N THR A 63 -56.93 -51.33 63.48
CA THR A 63 -57.35 -50.01 63.97
C THR A 63 -57.01 -49.86 65.46
N GLN A 64 -56.45 -48.72 65.88
CA GLN A 64 -56.79 -48.05 67.15
C GLN A 64 -56.28 -46.60 67.17
N THR A 65 -57.26 -45.68 67.13
CA THR A 65 -57.39 -44.50 68.00
C THR A 65 -56.13 -43.89 68.64
N ASN A 66 -55.75 -42.70 68.16
CA ASN A 66 -55.27 -41.61 69.02
C ASN A 66 -55.45 -40.25 68.32
N HIS A 67 -56.66 -39.69 68.45
CA HIS A 67 -56.96 -38.30 68.12
C HIS A 67 -56.30 -37.36 69.14
N LYS A 68 -54.96 -37.17 69.09
CA LYS A 68 -54.32 -36.05 69.81
C LYS A 68 -52.92 -35.63 69.30
N ILE A 69 -52.63 -35.79 68.00
CA ILE A 69 -51.36 -35.28 67.40
C ILE A 69 -51.61 -34.53 66.06
N ALA A 70 -52.87 -34.20 65.73
CA ALA A 70 -53.19 -33.54 64.46
C ALA A 70 -52.81 -32.04 64.37
N GLY A 71 -52.35 -31.42 65.48
CA GLY A 71 -51.98 -30.01 65.54
C GLY A 71 -50.50 -29.71 65.31
N GLU A 72 -49.60 -30.60 65.77
CA GLU A 72 -48.15 -30.35 65.72
C GLU A 72 -47.52 -30.77 64.39
N ALA A 73 -48.01 -31.85 63.76
CA ALA A 73 -47.59 -32.28 62.43
C ALA A 73 -47.98 -31.26 61.33
N LYS A 74 -49.07 -30.50 61.52
CA LYS A 74 -49.45 -29.40 60.60
C LYS A 74 -48.56 -28.16 60.76
N LYS A 75 -48.02 -27.92 61.96
CA LYS A 75 -47.13 -26.78 62.25
C LYS A 75 -45.69 -27.05 61.78
N SER A 76 -45.22 -28.29 61.81
CA SER A 76 -43.92 -28.68 61.22
C SER A 76 -43.99 -28.72 59.69
N ALA A 77 -45.07 -29.25 59.09
CA ALA A 77 -45.27 -29.23 57.65
C ALA A 77 -45.37 -27.80 57.10
N ALA A 78 -46.10 -26.90 57.78
CA ALA A 78 -46.20 -25.49 57.40
C ALA A 78 -44.85 -24.75 57.45
N ARG A 79 -44.02 -25.03 58.48
CA ARG A 79 -42.65 -24.47 58.59
C ARG A 79 -41.70 -25.00 57.52
N GLN A 80 -41.84 -26.26 57.11
CA GLN A 80 -41.05 -26.83 56.01
C GLN A 80 -41.41 -26.21 54.65
N THR A 81 -42.70 -25.99 54.38
CA THR A 81 -43.13 -25.29 53.15
C THR A 81 -42.76 -23.80 53.10
N GLU A 82 -42.65 -23.14 54.25
CA GLU A 82 -42.22 -21.73 54.31
C GLU A 82 -40.71 -21.60 54.07
N ALA A 83 -39.91 -22.52 54.61
CA ALA A 83 -38.48 -22.58 54.35
C ALA A 83 -38.16 -22.86 52.86
N GLU A 84 -38.88 -23.79 52.23
CA GLU A 84 -38.69 -24.13 50.81
C GLU A 84 -39.09 -22.97 49.88
N GLN A 85 -40.17 -22.23 50.20
CA GLN A 85 -40.56 -21.03 49.44
C GLN A 85 -39.55 -19.88 49.57
N LEU A 86 -38.95 -19.70 50.75
CA LEU A 86 -37.89 -18.71 50.95
C LEU A 86 -36.62 -19.08 50.17
N GLU A 87 -36.28 -20.37 50.10
CA GLU A 87 -35.14 -20.85 49.33
C GLU A 87 -35.36 -20.69 47.82
N GLN A 88 -36.54 -21.04 47.31
CA GLN A 88 -36.92 -20.80 45.91
C GLN A 88 -36.86 -19.31 45.54
N LYS A 89 -37.38 -18.43 46.41
CA LYS A 89 -37.32 -16.98 46.18
C LYS A 89 -35.89 -16.43 46.20
N LYS A 90 -34.99 -17.05 46.97
CA LYS A 90 -33.58 -16.67 47.04
C LYS A 90 -32.82 -17.10 45.77
N VAL A 91 -33.11 -18.29 45.25
CA VAL A 91 -32.59 -18.78 43.97
C VAL A 91 -33.10 -17.93 42.81
N GLU A 92 -34.39 -17.61 42.75
CA GLU A 92 -34.96 -16.73 41.72
C GLU A 92 -34.34 -15.32 41.77
N GLN A 93 -34.14 -14.77 42.96
CA GLN A 93 -33.45 -13.48 43.12
C GLN A 93 -31.98 -13.52 42.67
N GLU A 94 -31.29 -14.65 42.88
CA GLU A 94 -29.91 -14.85 42.44
C GLU A 94 -29.81 -15.01 40.91
N GLU A 95 -30.77 -15.70 40.29
CA GLU A 95 -30.87 -15.81 38.83
C GLU A 95 -31.18 -14.46 38.17
N ILE A 96 -32.08 -13.65 38.75
CA ILE A 96 -32.38 -12.29 38.26
C ILE A 96 -31.12 -11.41 38.33
N LYS A 97 -30.37 -11.46 39.43
CA LYS A 97 -29.11 -10.71 39.58
C LYS A 97 -28.04 -11.19 38.60
N ALA A 98 -27.93 -12.49 38.37
CA ALA A 98 -27.00 -13.04 37.39
C ALA A 98 -27.36 -12.65 35.95
N ALA A 99 -28.66 -12.59 35.63
CA ALA A 99 -29.14 -12.13 34.33
C ALA A 99 -28.89 -10.62 34.13
N GLU A 100 -29.08 -9.81 35.17
CA GLU A 100 -28.79 -8.38 35.15
C GLU A 100 -27.30 -8.10 34.94
N GLN A 101 -26.43 -8.80 35.68
CA GLN A 101 -24.97 -8.70 35.52
C GLN A 101 -24.51 -9.10 34.11
N LYS A 102 -25.05 -10.19 33.54
CA LYS A 102 -24.73 -10.58 32.16
C LYS A 102 -25.18 -9.54 31.14
N LYS A 103 -26.32 -8.90 31.37
CA LYS A 103 -26.83 -7.84 30.48
C LYS A 103 -25.97 -6.57 30.57
N GLU A 104 -25.48 -6.22 31.75
CA GLU A 104 -24.60 -5.09 31.97
C GLU A 104 -23.20 -5.34 31.37
N GLU A 105 -22.63 -6.54 31.53
CA GLU A 105 -21.35 -6.92 30.92
C GLU A 105 -21.44 -6.93 29.38
N ALA A 106 -22.56 -7.41 28.81
CA ALA A 106 -22.80 -7.35 27.37
C ALA A 106 -22.93 -5.91 26.86
N ALA A 107 -23.55 -5.01 27.63
CA ALA A 107 -23.65 -3.60 27.29
C ALA A 107 -22.28 -2.90 27.33
N GLN A 108 -21.45 -3.18 28.34
CA GLN A 108 -20.09 -2.63 28.44
C GLN A 108 -19.20 -3.11 27.28
N LYS A 109 -19.23 -4.41 26.94
CA LYS A 109 -18.50 -4.95 25.77
C LYS A 109 -18.96 -4.32 24.46
N ALA A 110 -20.26 -4.06 24.30
CA ALA A 110 -20.78 -3.40 23.10
C ALA A 110 -20.35 -1.92 23.01
N GLU A 111 -20.29 -1.21 24.13
CA GLU A 111 -19.81 0.18 24.18
C GLU A 111 -18.29 0.27 23.89
N GLU A 112 -17.51 -0.64 24.47
CA GLU A 112 -16.07 -0.72 24.22
C GLU A 112 -15.76 -1.05 22.75
N ALA A 113 -16.51 -1.97 22.14
CA ALA A 113 -16.39 -2.28 20.71
C ALA A 113 -16.72 -1.07 19.82
N LYS A 114 -17.74 -0.27 20.18
CA LYS A 114 -18.07 0.97 19.45
C LYS A 114 -16.97 2.03 19.58
N LYS A 115 -16.42 2.22 20.78
CA LYS A 115 -15.29 3.15 21.00
C LYS A 115 -14.04 2.72 20.23
N ALA A 116 -13.77 1.42 20.13
CA ALA A 116 -12.65 0.90 19.34
C ALA A 116 -12.84 1.08 17.83
N ASP A 117 -14.05 0.89 17.30
CA ASP A 117 -14.36 1.13 15.88
C ASP A 117 -14.27 2.62 15.51
N GLU A 118 -14.76 3.50 16.40
CA GLU A 118 -14.67 4.95 16.22
C GLU A 118 -13.21 5.45 16.26
N ALA A 119 -12.39 4.93 17.18
CA ALA A 119 -10.96 5.24 17.24
C ALA A 119 -10.22 4.79 15.97
N LYS A 120 -10.55 3.61 15.42
CA LYS A 120 -9.95 3.12 14.16
C LYS A 120 -10.35 3.99 12.96
N LYS A 121 -11.61 4.40 12.87
CA LYS A 121 -12.08 5.32 11.81
C LYS A 121 -11.40 6.69 11.90
N ALA A 122 -11.18 7.21 13.10
CA ALA A 122 -10.47 8.47 13.30
C ALA A 122 -8.99 8.38 12.89
N ASP A 123 -8.32 7.27 13.18
CA ASP A 123 -6.91 7.05 12.80
C ASP A 123 -6.76 6.87 11.27
N GLU A 124 -7.69 6.14 10.65
CA GLU A 124 -7.71 5.95 9.19
C GLU A 124 -8.01 7.26 8.45
N ALA A 125 -8.92 8.09 8.96
CA ALA A 125 -9.19 9.41 8.40
C ALA A 125 -7.97 10.35 8.48
N LYS A 126 -7.22 10.33 9.59
CA LYS A 126 -5.97 11.11 9.72
C LYS A 126 -4.89 10.64 8.74
N LYS A 127 -4.68 9.32 8.61
CA LYS A 127 -3.74 8.75 7.65
C LYS A 127 -4.09 9.10 6.20
N ALA A 128 -5.37 9.13 5.86
CA ALA A 128 -5.82 9.54 4.53
C ALA A 128 -5.59 11.03 4.24
N ASP A 129 -5.77 11.91 5.24
CA ASP A 129 -5.50 13.35 5.12
C ASP A 129 -4.00 13.64 4.97
N ASP A 130 -3.16 12.98 5.77
CA ASP A 130 -1.70 13.11 5.69
C ASP A 130 -1.15 12.59 4.35
N ALA A 131 -1.69 11.48 3.83
CA ALA A 131 -1.32 10.95 2.52
C ALA A 131 -1.70 11.91 1.38
N LYS A 132 -2.87 12.55 1.46
CA LYS A 132 -3.29 13.57 0.47
C LYS A 132 -2.39 14.80 0.51
N LYS A 133 -2.07 15.32 1.71
CA LYS A 133 -1.14 16.46 1.87
C LYS A 133 0.25 16.16 1.34
N ALA A 134 0.77 14.95 1.59
CA ALA A 134 2.07 14.54 1.07
C ALA A 134 2.08 14.41 -0.46
N ALA A 135 1.00 13.89 -1.06
CA ALA A 135 0.87 13.80 -2.51
C ALA A 135 0.74 15.19 -3.17
N GLU A 136 0.02 16.11 -2.54
CA GLU A 136 -0.12 17.49 -3.03
C GLU A 136 1.21 18.26 -2.94
N ALA A 137 1.96 18.10 -1.84
CA ALA A 137 3.28 18.70 -1.68
C ALA A 137 4.27 18.22 -2.77
N LYS A 138 4.32 16.91 -3.05
CA LYS A 138 5.16 16.37 -4.13
C LYS A 138 4.79 16.92 -5.50
N LYS A 139 3.48 17.04 -5.78
CA LYS A 139 2.99 17.58 -7.06
C LYS A 139 3.28 19.08 -7.21
N ALA A 140 3.30 19.82 -6.11
CA ALA A 140 3.71 21.23 -6.11
C ALA A 140 5.22 21.39 -6.35
N GLU A 141 6.04 20.55 -5.71
CA GLU A 141 7.50 20.55 -5.90
C GLU A 141 7.90 20.16 -7.34
N GLU A 142 7.26 19.15 -7.92
CA GLU A 142 7.49 18.74 -9.31
C GLU A 142 7.15 19.85 -10.31
N LYS A 143 6.04 20.58 -10.07
CA LYS A 143 5.68 21.74 -10.89
C LYS A 143 6.71 22.87 -10.79
N GLN A 144 7.21 23.16 -9.58
CA GLN A 144 8.24 24.19 -9.40
C GLN A 144 9.54 23.82 -10.11
N LEU A 145 9.97 22.56 -10.04
CA LEU A 145 11.14 22.06 -10.76
C LEU A 145 10.97 22.17 -12.29
N ALA A 146 9.78 21.83 -12.81
CA ALA A 146 9.47 21.95 -14.23
C ALA A 146 9.46 23.41 -14.71
N ASP A 147 8.88 24.35 -13.94
CA ASP A 147 8.89 25.78 -14.26
C ASP A 147 10.30 26.37 -14.22
N ILE A 148 11.15 25.94 -13.26
CA ILE A 148 12.56 26.37 -13.19
C ILE A 148 13.34 25.85 -14.40
N ALA A 149 13.14 24.58 -14.79
CA ALA A 149 13.80 24.00 -15.96
C ALA A 149 13.38 24.72 -17.26
N LYS A 150 12.09 25.02 -17.41
CA LYS A 150 11.56 25.74 -18.58
C LYS A 150 12.10 27.16 -18.67
N LYS A 151 12.11 27.92 -17.56
CA LYS A 151 12.70 29.28 -17.53
C LYS A 151 14.18 29.27 -17.88
N LYS A 152 14.94 28.29 -17.39
CA LYS A 152 16.38 28.18 -17.68
C LYS A 152 16.64 27.90 -19.17
N SER A 153 15.84 27.02 -19.78
CA SER A 153 15.91 26.71 -21.22
C SER A 153 15.54 27.92 -22.09
N GLU A 154 14.50 28.67 -21.73
CA GLU A 154 14.09 29.87 -22.46
C GLU A 154 15.13 31.00 -22.36
N GLU A 155 15.78 31.18 -21.20
CA GLU A 155 16.84 32.18 -21.02
C GLU A 155 18.09 31.85 -21.85
N GLU A 156 18.48 30.57 -21.91
CA GLU A 156 19.63 30.10 -22.68
C GLU A 156 19.38 30.25 -24.19
N ALA A 157 18.18 29.90 -24.67
CA ALA A 157 17.78 30.10 -26.06
C ALA A 157 17.78 31.58 -26.46
N LYS A 158 17.32 32.47 -25.57
CA LYS A 158 17.31 33.91 -25.83
C LYS A 158 18.72 34.51 -25.88
N LYS A 159 19.63 34.05 -25.00
CA LYS A 159 21.04 34.46 -25.01
C LYS A 159 21.77 33.99 -26.27
N ALA A 160 21.53 32.75 -26.71
CA ALA A 160 22.11 32.22 -27.94
C ALA A 160 21.64 33.00 -29.18
N ALA A 161 20.34 33.32 -29.26
CA ALA A 161 19.79 34.12 -30.35
C ALA A 161 20.35 35.55 -30.40
N GLU A 162 20.56 36.20 -29.25
CA GLU A 162 21.13 37.55 -29.19
C GLU A 162 22.61 37.57 -29.59
N GLU A 163 23.39 36.54 -29.21
CA GLU A 163 24.80 36.42 -29.59
C GLU A 163 24.95 36.18 -31.10
N GLU A 164 24.11 35.34 -31.70
CA GLU A 164 24.12 35.08 -33.14
C GLU A 164 23.72 36.33 -33.94
N ALA A 165 22.73 37.09 -33.47
CA ALA A 165 22.34 38.37 -34.09
C ALA A 165 23.48 39.41 -34.05
N LYS A 166 24.20 39.53 -32.93
CA LYS A 166 25.37 40.42 -32.82
C LYS A 166 26.52 39.99 -33.74
N LYS A 167 26.76 38.69 -33.91
CA LYS A 167 27.80 38.19 -34.84
C LYS A 167 27.46 38.49 -36.29
N LYS A 168 26.20 38.28 -36.71
CA LYS A 168 25.75 38.58 -38.08
C LYS A 168 25.83 40.08 -38.39
N ALA A 169 25.42 40.94 -37.46
CA ALA A 169 25.54 42.39 -37.63
C ALA A 169 27.00 42.87 -37.74
N ALA A 170 27.91 42.28 -36.96
CA ALA A 170 29.33 42.61 -37.01
C ALA A 170 30.03 42.11 -38.30
N GLU A 171 29.59 40.98 -38.85
CA GLU A 171 30.12 40.45 -40.12
C GLU A 171 29.66 41.29 -41.32
N GLU A 172 28.39 41.71 -41.34
CA GLU A 172 27.85 42.55 -42.41
C GLU A 172 28.50 43.94 -42.42
N ALA A 173 28.76 44.53 -41.25
CA ALA A 173 29.49 45.80 -41.12
C ALA A 173 30.93 45.67 -41.64
N LYS A 174 31.61 44.55 -41.39
CA LYS A 174 32.96 44.28 -41.92
C LYS A 174 32.97 44.08 -43.43
N LYS A 175 31.94 43.42 -44.00
CA LYS A 175 31.82 43.25 -45.46
C LYS A 175 31.62 44.58 -46.19
N LYS A 176 30.84 45.52 -45.62
CA LYS A 176 30.66 46.87 -46.19
C LYS A 176 31.95 47.71 -46.15
N ILE A 177 32.77 47.59 -45.10
CA ILE A 177 34.07 48.29 -45.01
C ILE A 177 35.09 47.74 -46.02
N VAL A 178 35.07 46.43 -46.29
CA VAL A 178 35.99 45.80 -47.26
C VAL A 178 35.60 46.07 -48.71
N GLU A 179 34.31 46.17 -49.03
CA GLU A 179 33.86 46.47 -50.40
C GLU A 179 34.16 47.92 -50.81
N ASP A 180 34.01 48.88 -49.89
CA ASP A 180 34.30 50.30 -50.14
C ASP A 180 35.81 50.55 -50.34
N ALA A 181 36.66 49.85 -49.58
CA ALA A 181 38.11 49.89 -49.75
C ALA A 181 38.58 49.25 -51.08
N LYS A 182 37.84 48.29 -51.62
CA LYS A 182 38.17 47.63 -52.89
C LYS A 182 37.77 48.46 -54.12
N LYS A 183 36.74 49.31 -54.00
CA LYS A 183 36.35 50.28 -55.04
C LYS A 183 37.32 51.46 -55.14
N LYS A 184 37.93 51.89 -54.04
CA LYS A 184 38.98 52.95 -54.05
C LYS A 184 40.35 52.49 -54.54
N ALA A 185 40.64 51.19 -54.53
CA ALA A 185 41.92 50.64 -55.00
C ALA A 185 41.94 50.22 -56.48
N ALA A 186 40.79 50.29 -57.18
CA ALA A 186 40.67 49.86 -58.57
C ALA A 186 40.75 51.01 -59.59
N GLU A 187 40.76 52.28 -59.17
CA GLU A 187 40.81 53.44 -60.08
C GLU A 187 42.24 53.98 -60.34
N ASP A 188 43.23 53.65 -59.50
CA ASP A 188 44.59 54.23 -59.59
C ASP A 188 45.66 53.25 -60.13
N ALA A 189 45.24 52.19 -60.82
CA ALA A 189 46.15 51.15 -61.33
C ALA A 189 46.21 51.08 -62.87
N LYS A 190 46.05 52.22 -63.54
CA LYS A 190 46.25 52.35 -64.99
C LYS A 190 47.00 53.62 -65.37
N LYS A 191 48.13 53.92 -64.72
CA LYS A 191 49.18 54.79 -65.28
C LYS A 191 50.53 54.57 -64.59
N LYS A 192 51.54 54.34 -65.43
CA LYS A 192 52.99 54.33 -65.17
C LYS A 192 53.58 53.17 -64.37
N ALA A 193 53.89 52.13 -65.13
CA ALA A 193 55.26 51.62 -65.14
C ALA A 193 56.21 52.74 -65.63
N GLU A 194 57.25 53.04 -64.86
CA GLU A 194 58.63 53.37 -65.27
C GLU A 194 59.42 53.94 -64.07
N ALA A 195 60.74 53.68 -64.08
CA ALA A 195 61.81 54.19 -63.20
C ALA A 195 62.20 53.32 -61.98
N ASP A 196 63.06 52.36 -62.28
CA ASP A 196 64.40 52.18 -61.70
C ASP A 196 64.67 52.50 -60.21
N GLU A 197 65.03 51.43 -59.51
CA GLU A 197 66.20 51.29 -58.64
C GLU A 197 66.92 52.58 -58.15
N ALA A 198 66.54 53.08 -56.97
CA ALA A 198 67.47 53.55 -55.94
C ALA A 198 66.71 54.04 -54.70
N LYS A 199 66.70 53.23 -53.63
CA LYS A 199 66.97 53.64 -52.23
C LYS A 199 66.64 52.49 -51.28
N LYS A 200 67.58 51.55 -51.27
CA LYS A 200 67.88 50.76 -50.09
C LYS A 200 68.23 51.73 -48.94
N LYS A 201 67.78 51.40 -47.73
CA LYS A 201 67.99 52.07 -46.43
C LYS A 201 66.95 53.15 -46.08
N ILE A 202 65.90 52.71 -45.39
CA ILE A 202 65.64 52.99 -43.96
C ILE A 202 64.55 51.99 -43.51
N ALA A 203 64.58 51.62 -42.22
CA ALA A 203 63.62 50.78 -41.49
C ALA A 203 63.87 49.26 -41.49
N GLU A 204 65.11 48.88 -41.19
CA GLU A 204 65.45 47.60 -40.56
C GLU A 204 65.26 47.63 -39.02
N ASP A 205 64.29 48.41 -38.49
CA ASP A 205 64.09 48.54 -37.03
C ASP A 205 62.62 48.56 -36.60
N ALA A 206 61.75 47.79 -37.28
CA ALA A 206 60.34 47.64 -36.86
C ALA A 206 59.79 46.22 -37.01
N LYS A 207 60.67 45.21 -37.20
CA LYS A 207 60.27 43.79 -37.38
C LYS A 207 60.59 42.88 -36.18
N LYS A 208 60.92 43.45 -35.02
CA LYS A 208 61.30 42.67 -33.83
C LYS A 208 60.48 42.91 -32.56
N LYS A 209 59.25 43.45 -32.67
CA LYS A 209 58.34 43.60 -31.51
C LYS A 209 56.93 43.03 -31.67
N ALA A 210 56.59 42.40 -32.80
CA ALA A 210 55.25 41.84 -33.03
C ALA A 210 55.16 40.30 -33.02
N ALA A 211 56.27 39.59 -32.79
CA ALA A 211 56.29 38.12 -32.82
C ALA A 211 56.21 37.45 -31.43
N ALA A 212 56.32 38.21 -30.34
CA ALA A 212 56.40 37.63 -28.98
C ALA A 212 55.05 37.56 -28.23
N ASP A 213 54.04 38.36 -28.61
CA ASP A 213 52.76 38.43 -27.86
C ASP A 213 51.69 37.46 -28.40
N ALA A 214 51.75 37.09 -29.68
CA ALA A 214 50.78 36.20 -30.30
C ALA A 214 50.97 34.71 -29.94
N ALA A 215 52.17 34.30 -29.50
CA ALA A 215 52.46 32.92 -29.13
C ALA A 215 51.98 32.58 -27.71
N LYS A 216 51.96 33.56 -26.79
CA LYS A 216 51.57 33.32 -25.38
C LYS A 216 50.06 33.19 -25.20
N LYS A 217 49.26 33.87 -26.03
CA LYS A 217 47.78 33.83 -25.96
C LYS A 217 47.18 32.55 -26.54
N LYS A 218 47.76 31.99 -27.62
CA LYS A 218 47.30 30.72 -28.21
C LYS A 218 47.67 29.48 -27.38
N ALA A 219 48.76 29.52 -26.62
CA ALA A 219 49.15 28.41 -25.74
C ALA A 219 48.29 28.34 -24.46
N GLN A 220 47.87 29.48 -23.93
CA GLN A 220 47.08 29.54 -22.69
C GLN A 220 45.60 29.19 -22.90
N GLU A 221 45.05 29.51 -24.07
CA GLU A 221 43.65 29.21 -24.43
C GLU A 221 43.46 27.70 -24.75
N ALA A 222 44.44 27.06 -25.38
CA ALA A 222 44.46 25.61 -25.61
C ALA A 222 44.63 24.79 -24.31
N ALA A 223 45.40 25.31 -23.34
CA ALA A 223 45.55 24.68 -22.03
C ALA A 223 44.29 24.83 -21.15
N ARG A 224 43.54 25.94 -21.28
CA ARG A 224 42.30 26.15 -20.53
C ARG A 224 41.15 25.31 -21.09
N LYS A 225 41.05 25.19 -22.42
CA LYS A 225 40.02 24.37 -23.09
C LYS A 225 40.18 22.88 -22.78
N SER A 226 41.41 22.37 -22.81
CA SER A 226 41.68 20.96 -22.47
C SER A 226 41.52 20.65 -20.97
N ALA A 227 41.75 21.62 -20.08
CA ALA A 227 41.51 21.44 -18.65
C ALA A 227 40.01 21.49 -18.30
N GLU A 228 39.22 22.26 -19.03
CA GLU A 228 37.76 22.35 -18.87
C GLU A 228 37.05 21.12 -19.46
N GLU A 229 37.52 20.64 -20.61
CA GLU A 229 37.00 19.42 -21.26
C GLU A 229 37.31 18.15 -20.46
N LYS A 230 38.51 18.07 -19.84
CA LYS A 230 38.85 16.99 -18.90
C LYS A 230 38.04 17.05 -17.59
N LYS A 231 37.70 18.24 -17.11
CA LYS A 231 36.82 18.40 -15.94
C LYS A 231 35.37 18.08 -16.26
N ALA A 232 34.89 18.43 -17.46
CA ALA A 232 33.56 18.06 -17.93
C ALA A 232 33.43 16.55 -18.15
N GLN A 233 34.45 15.89 -18.70
CA GLN A 233 34.50 14.43 -18.83
C GLN A 233 34.57 13.73 -17.47
N ALA A 234 35.42 14.19 -16.55
CA ALA A 234 35.50 13.59 -15.21
C ALA A 234 34.21 13.79 -14.39
N LEU A 235 33.50 14.90 -14.59
CA LEU A 235 32.24 15.17 -13.91
C LEU A 235 31.06 14.42 -14.55
N ALA A 236 31.09 14.18 -15.86
CA ALA A 236 30.12 13.32 -16.56
C ALA A 236 30.31 11.83 -16.21
N ASP A 237 31.56 11.36 -16.07
CA ASP A 237 31.87 9.97 -15.68
C ASP A 237 31.48 9.70 -14.21
N LEU A 238 31.72 10.67 -13.32
CA LEU A 238 31.32 10.58 -11.91
C LEU A 238 29.80 10.67 -11.68
N LEU A 239 29.06 11.32 -12.59
CA LEU A 239 27.58 11.36 -12.55
C LEU A 239 26.94 10.15 -13.25
N SER A 240 27.63 9.52 -14.21
CA SER A 240 27.11 8.39 -14.99
C SER A 240 27.42 7.01 -14.36
N ASP A 241 28.47 6.88 -13.53
CA ASP A 241 28.78 5.63 -12.79
C ASP A 241 27.93 5.43 -11.51
N LYS A 242 27.09 6.41 -11.14
CA LYS A 242 26.29 6.38 -9.91
C LYS A 242 24.92 5.67 -10.02
N PRO A 243 24.12 5.81 -11.10
CA PRO A 243 22.83 5.12 -11.18
C PRO A 243 22.94 3.62 -11.45
N GLU A 244 23.92 3.13 -12.23
CA GLU A 244 24.03 1.70 -12.56
C GLU A 244 24.62 0.85 -11.43
N ARG A 245 25.50 1.43 -10.60
CA ARG A 245 26.15 0.73 -9.49
C ARG A 245 25.29 0.66 -8.23
N GLU A 246 24.32 1.56 -8.08
CA GLU A 246 23.30 1.48 -7.02
C GLU A 246 22.13 0.56 -7.41
N ALA A 247 21.77 0.49 -8.69
CA ALA A 247 20.76 -0.44 -9.18
C ALA A 247 21.21 -1.91 -9.04
N THR A 248 22.42 -2.25 -9.50
CA THR A 248 22.95 -3.61 -9.40
C THR A 248 23.15 -4.09 -7.97
N LYS A 249 23.60 -3.21 -7.06
CA LYS A 249 23.69 -3.53 -5.62
C LYS A 249 22.33 -3.67 -4.94
N SER A 250 21.33 -2.92 -5.38
CA SER A 250 19.97 -3.06 -4.84
C SER A 250 19.29 -4.33 -5.35
N ASP A 251 19.55 -4.70 -6.61
CA ASP A 251 19.01 -5.92 -7.22
C ASP A 251 19.69 -7.19 -6.66
N GLU A 252 21.02 -7.21 -6.46
CA GLU A 252 21.71 -8.35 -5.81
C GLU A 252 21.29 -8.55 -4.35
N VAL A 253 21.12 -7.47 -3.59
CA VAL A 253 20.68 -7.55 -2.18
C VAL A 253 19.21 -7.94 -2.10
N GLY A 254 18.37 -7.45 -3.02
CA GLY A 254 16.96 -7.84 -3.11
C GLY A 254 16.78 -9.32 -3.46
N ASP A 255 17.54 -9.85 -4.42
CA ASP A 255 17.41 -11.24 -4.88
C ASP A 255 17.93 -12.26 -3.85
N SER A 256 19.04 -11.93 -3.17
CA SER A 256 19.61 -12.80 -2.12
C SER A 256 18.74 -12.89 -0.86
N VAL A 257 18.18 -11.76 -0.43
CA VAL A 257 17.18 -11.72 0.64
C VAL A 257 15.93 -12.46 0.18
N ALA A 258 15.55 -12.30 -1.09
CA ALA A 258 14.33 -12.89 -1.61
C ALA A 258 14.35 -14.42 -1.70
N GLY A 259 15.45 -14.98 -2.22
CA GLY A 259 15.67 -16.42 -2.29
C GLY A 259 15.65 -17.08 -0.91
N SER A 260 16.16 -16.41 0.12
CA SER A 260 16.15 -16.94 1.50
C SER A 260 14.73 -17.12 2.04
N PHE A 261 13.82 -16.21 1.71
CA PHE A 261 12.44 -16.29 2.19
C PHE A 261 11.61 -17.28 1.40
N ASP A 262 11.82 -17.38 0.09
CA ASP A 262 11.12 -18.35 -0.75
C ASP A 262 11.42 -19.78 -0.26
N ASP A 263 12.68 -20.07 0.08
CA ASP A 263 13.07 -21.35 0.67
C ASP A 263 12.45 -21.57 2.06
N LEU A 264 12.43 -20.55 2.92
CA LEU A 264 11.75 -20.64 4.23
C LEU A 264 10.27 -20.94 4.09
N ILE A 265 9.58 -20.30 3.14
CA ILE A 265 8.16 -20.55 2.88
C ILE A 265 7.96 -21.98 2.38
N ARG A 266 8.84 -22.52 1.54
CA ARG A 266 8.78 -23.91 1.09
C ARG A 266 8.96 -24.89 2.24
N ILE A 267 9.99 -24.71 3.06
CA ILE A 267 10.26 -25.58 4.22
C ILE A 267 9.07 -25.55 5.17
N ARG A 268 8.58 -24.36 5.50
CA ARG A 268 7.46 -24.18 6.43
C ARG A 268 6.14 -24.70 5.86
N ALA A 269 5.92 -24.58 4.55
CA ALA A 269 4.78 -25.18 3.87
C ALA A 269 4.86 -26.71 3.90
N ALA A 270 6.05 -27.28 3.66
CA ALA A 270 6.29 -28.72 3.69
C ALA A 270 5.96 -29.33 5.07
N GLU A 271 6.38 -28.67 6.16
CA GLU A 271 6.04 -29.08 7.53
C GLU A 271 4.52 -29.17 7.79
N GLY A 272 3.75 -28.27 7.18
CA GLY A 272 2.30 -28.18 7.33
C GLY A 272 1.50 -28.96 6.28
N TRP A 273 2.17 -29.64 5.35
CA TRP A 273 1.53 -30.27 4.20
C TRP A 273 1.09 -31.71 4.48
N ALA A 274 -0.20 -31.96 4.29
CA ALA A 274 -0.75 -33.30 4.29
C ALA A 274 -0.77 -33.85 2.86
N ARG A 275 0.17 -34.75 2.53
CA ARG A 275 0.29 -35.35 1.19
C ARG A 275 -1.01 -36.08 0.80
N PRO A 276 -1.72 -35.66 -0.26
CA PRO A 276 -2.86 -36.40 -0.77
C PRO A 276 -2.38 -37.63 -1.56
N PRO A 277 -3.18 -38.72 -1.62
CA PRO A 277 -2.81 -39.95 -2.33
C PRO A 277 -2.66 -39.77 -3.85
N SER A 278 -3.22 -38.69 -4.40
CA SER A 278 -3.12 -38.32 -5.81
C SER A 278 -1.82 -37.59 -6.17
N ALA A 279 -1.06 -37.10 -5.18
CA ALA A 279 0.17 -36.33 -5.40
C ALA A 279 1.24 -37.20 -6.08
N ARG A 280 1.60 -36.84 -7.32
CA ARG A 280 2.60 -37.54 -8.13
C ARG A 280 3.71 -36.61 -8.60
N LYS A 281 4.89 -37.18 -8.87
CA LYS A 281 6.05 -36.44 -9.39
C LYS A 281 5.68 -35.70 -10.68
N GLY A 282 6.13 -34.45 -10.80
CA GLY A 282 5.89 -33.59 -11.98
C GLY A 282 4.59 -32.77 -11.95
N MET A 283 3.77 -32.87 -10.89
CA MET A 283 2.66 -31.94 -10.69
C MET A 283 3.19 -30.58 -10.22
N THR A 284 2.61 -29.49 -10.69
CA THR A 284 3.00 -28.14 -10.29
C THR A 284 1.76 -27.30 -10.13
N VAL A 285 1.64 -26.62 -8.98
CA VAL A 285 0.58 -25.65 -8.71
C VAL A 285 1.21 -24.28 -8.51
N GLU A 286 0.67 -23.26 -9.17
CA GLU A 286 1.09 -21.87 -8.96
C GLU A 286 0.07 -21.18 -8.06
N LEU A 287 0.52 -20.74 -6.89
CA LEU A 287 -0.29 -20.07 -5.88
C LEU A 287 0.07 -18.58 -5.82
N ARG A 288 -0.95 -17.73 -5.65
CA ARG A 288 -0.78 -16.34 -5.20
C ARG A 288 -0.93 -16.31 -3.70
N ILE A 289 0.09 -15.81 -3.02
CA ILE A 289 0.16 -15.73 -1.57
C ILE A 289 0.23 -14.26 -1.19
N GLY A 290 -0.64 -13.84 -0.28
CA GLY A 290 -0.61 -12.52 0.33
C GLY A 290 -0.28 -12.63 1.81
N MET A 291 0.68 -11.83 2.27
CA MET A 291 1.11 -11.77 3.66
C MET A 291 1.18 -10.33 4.17
N LEU A 292 1.09 -10.18 5.49
CA LEU A 292 1.33 -8.91 6.17
C LEU A 292 2.81 -8.75 6.55
N PRO A 293 3.27 -7.52 6.84
CA PRO A 293 4.64 -7.27 7.29
C PRO A 293 5.02 -7.99 8.59
N ASP A 294 4.03 -8.47 9.36
CA ASP A 294 4.24 -9.30 10.54
C ASP A 294 4.56 -10.79 10.20
N GLY A 295 4.54 -11.13 8.90
CA GLY A 295 4.73 -12.48 8.37
C GLY A 295 3.47 -13.35 8.40
N THR A 296 2.31 -12.78 8.71
CA THR A 296 1.04 -13.53 8.75
C THR A 296 0.51 -13.73 7.33
N VAL A 297 0.26 -14.99 6.95
CA VAL A 297 -0.38 -15.32 5.67
C VAL A 297 -1.88 -14.99 5.75
N THR A 298 -2.38 -14.14 4.85
CA THR A 298 -3.80 -13.73 4.82
C THR A 298 -4.59 -14.34 3.69
N THR A 299 -4.00 -14.39 2.50
CA THR A 299 -4.71 -14.79 1.28
C THR A 299 -3.89 -15.83 0.56
N VAL A 300 -4.53 -16.92 0.15
CA VAL A 300 -3.91 -17.96 -0.69
C VAL A 300 -4.94 -18.33 -1.75
N SER A 301 -4.57 -18.17 -3.02
CA SER A 301 -5.44 -18.49 -4.16
C SER A 301 -4.66 -19.20 -5.25
N VAL A 302 -5.28 -20.15 -5.91
CA VAL A 302 -4.69 -20.88 -7.04
C VAL A 302 -4.73 -20.00 -8.30
N ILE A 303 -3.57 -19.76 -8.91
CA ILE A 303 -3.45 -19.07 -10.21
C ILE A 303 -3.48 -20.11 -11.33
N LYS A 304 -2.68 -21.16 -11.18
CA LYS A 304 -2.56 -22.25 -12.14
C LYS A 304 -2.70 -23.57 -11.39
N SER A 305 -3.78 -24.28 -11.69
CA SER A 305 -4.05 -25.61 -11.17
C SER A 305 -3.03 -26.60 -11.71
N SER A 306 -2.66 -27.57 -10.87
CA SER A 306 -1.86 -28.74 -11.28
C SER A 306 -2.62 -29.74 -12.16
N GLY A 307 -3.93 -29.56 -12.32
CA GLY A 307 -4.84 -30.54 -12.90
C GLY A 307 -5.40 -31.54 -11.88
N ASP A 308 -4.99 -31.46 -10.61
CA ASP A 308 -5.49 -32.28 -9.51
C ASP A 308 -6.04 -31.41 -8.37
N GLY A 309 -7.37 -31.42 -8.19
CA GLY A 309 -8.06 -30.61 -7.19
C GLY A 309 -7.62 -30.90 -5.73
N PRO A 310 -7.52 -32.18 -5.31
CA PRO A 310 -6.93 -32.55 -4.03
C PRO A 310 -5.52 -32.02 -3.79
N PHE A 311 -4.62 -32.11 -4.78
CA PHE A 311 -3.28 -31.54 -4.64
C PHE A 311 -3.30 -30.03 -4.48
N ASP A 312 -4.06 -29.31 -5.32
CA ASP A 312 -4.18 -27.86 -5.23
C ASP A 312 -4.75 -27.42 -3.87
N ALA A 313 -5.78 -28.09 -3.38
CA ALA A 313 -6.37 -27.82 -2.07
C ALA A 313 -5.39 -28.10 -0.92
N SER A 314 -4.61 -29.18 -1.02
CA SER A 314 -3.58 -29.53 -0.03
C SER A 314 -2.46 -28.48 0.01
N ALA A 315 -2.03 -27.96 -1.14
CA ALA A 315 -1.01 -26.91 -1.21
C ALA A 315 -1.53 -25.59 -0.64
N VAL A 316 -2.78 -25.23 -0.91
CA VAL A 316 -3.44 -24.07 -0.30
C VAL A 316 -3.53 -24.22 1.22
N ALA A 317 -3.85 -25.42 1.72
CA ALA A 317 -3.92 -25.69 3.15
C ALA A 317 -2.53 -25.62 3.81
N ALA A 318 -1.49 -26.17 3.19
CA ALA A 318 -0.12 -26.11 3.68
C ALA A 318 0.35 -24.68 3.89
N VAL A 319 0.15 -23.81 2.89
CA VAL A 319 0.55 -22.39 2.97
C VAL A 319 -0.27 -21.65 4.03
N LYS A 320 -1.55 -21.95 4.18
CA LYS A 320 -2.37 -21.38 5.26
C LYS A 320 -1.91 -21.84 6.65
N ASN A 321 -1.45 -23.08 6.77
CA ASN A 321 -0.98 -23.67 8.03
C ASN A 321 0.38 -23.14 8.49
N ILE A 322 1.15 -22.48 7.62
CA ILE A 322 2.37 -21.76 8.02
C ILE A 322 2.07 -20.77 9.15
N GLY A 323 0.93 -20.08 9.05
CA GLY A 323 0.47 -19.08 10.01
C GLY A 323 1.30 -17.80 9.95
N ARG A 324 2.43 -17.81 10.67
CA ARG A 324 3.30 -16.65 10.92
C ARG A 324 4.75 -17.01 10.61
N LEU A 325 5.40 -16.20 9.77
CA LEU A 325 6.85 -16.21 9.54
C LEU A 325 7.49 -15.07 10.35
N THR A 326 8.14 -15.40 11.46
CA THR A 326 8.78 -14.42 12.36
C THR A 326 9.93 -13.65 11.70
N GLU A 327 10.55 -14.25 10.71
CA GLU A 327 11.73 -13.77 9.99
C GLU A 327 11.38 -12.55 9.13
N MET A 328 10.12 -12.40 8.72
CA MET A 328 9.63 -11.25 7.94
C MET A 328 9.52 -9.97 8.77
N GLN A 329 9.45 -10.08 10.11
CA GLN A 329 9.23 -8.95 11.02
C GLN A 329 10.43 -7.99 11.09
N GLY A 330 11.61 -8.44 10.66
CA GLY A 330 12.84 -7.63 10.63
C GLY A 330 13.07 -6.86 9.33
N LEU A 331 12.24 -7.05 8.30
CA LEU A 331 12.45 -6.46 6.99
C LEU A 331 12.03 -4.99 6.93
N SER A 332 12.73 -4.22 6.09
CA SER A 332 12.29 -2.87 5.78
C SER A 332 10.98 -2.89 4.97
N PRO A 333 10.12 -1.86 5.05
CA PRO A 333 8.90 -1.81 4.24
C PRO A 333 9.13 -1.87 2.73
N LYS A 334 10.32 -1.51 2.25
CA LYS A 334 10.69 -1.59 0.83
C LYS A 334 10.97 -3.03 0.41
N ASP A 335 11.72 -3.76 1.23
CA ASP A 335 12.08 -5.16 0.96
C ASP A 335 10.88 -6.10 1.11
N PHE A 336 9.90 -5.70 1.94
CA PHE A 336 8.63 -6.42 2.10
C PHE A 336 7.62 -6.16 0.98
N ALA A 337 7.75 -5.08 0.21
CA ALA A 337 6.76 -4.73 -0.83
C ALA A 337 6.49 -5.87 -1.85
N PRO A 338 7.51 -6.61 -2.33
CA PRO A 338 7.32 -7.79 -3.19
C PRO A 338 6.55 -8.93 -2.48
N TYR A 339 6.78 -9.11 -1.17
CA TYR A 339 6.20 -10.17 -0.36
C TYR A 339 4.74 -9.94 0.02
N ARG A 340 4.23 -8.72 -0.08
CA ARG A 340 2.82 -8.44 0.21
C ARG A 340 1.86 -9.26 -0.65
N SER A 341 2.22 -9.54 -1.90
CA SER A 341 1.48 -10.41 -2.81
C SER A 341 2.41 -10.96 -3.88
N PHE A 342 2.92 -12.17 -3.68
CA PHE A 342 3.82 -12.84 -4.62
C PHE A 342 3.19 -14.12 -5.17
N LYS A 343 3.81 -14.64 -6.22
CA LYS A 343 3.44 -15.91 -6.84
C LYS A 343 4.52 -16.91 -6.51
N MET A 344 4.13 -18.10 -6.09
CA MET A 344 5.07 -19.19 -5.82
C MET A 344 4.55 -20.48 -6.42
N THR A 345 5.45 -21.23 -7.03
CA THR A 345 5.17 -22.55 -7.60
C THR A 345 5.53 -23.62 -6.60
N PHE A 346 4.62 -24.54 -6.34
CA PHE A 346 4.85 -25.70 -5.48
C PHE A 346 4.79 -26.98 -6.28
N THR A 347 5.73 -27.87 -6.00
CA THR A 347 5.69 -29.25 -6.47
C THR A 347 5.51 -30.20 -5.28
N PRO A 348 4.93 -31.39 -5.49
CA PRO A 348 4.82 -32.40 -4.44
C PRO A 348 6.16 -32.89 -3.89
N GLU A 349 7.26 -32.68 -4.61
CA GLU A 349 8.61 -33.04 -4.15
C GLU A 349 9.13 -31.99 -3.18
N ASP A 350 8.92 -30.71 -3.47
CA ASP A 350 9.30 -29.61 -2.57
C ASP A 350 8.50 -29.63 -1.27
N LEU A 351 7.25 -30.08 -1.30
CA LEU A 351 6.39 -30.15 -0.12
C LEU A 351 6.63 -31.40 0.73
N ALA A 352 7.42 -32.37 0.25
CA ALA A 352 7.64 -33.65 0.92
C ALA A 352 9.00 -33.81 1.60
N LEU A 353 9.69 -32.69 1.81
CA LEU A 353 11.04 -32.63 2.37
C LEU A 353 11.15 -33.28 3.75
#